data_AF-A0A224YCW5-F1
#
_entry.id   AF-A0A224YCW5-F1
#
_cell.length_a   1.000
_cell.length_b   1.000
_cell.length_c   1.000
_cell.angle_alpha   90.00
_cell.angle_beta   90.00
_cell.angle_gamma   90.00
#
_symmetry.space_group_name_H-M   'P 1'
#
loop_
_entity.id
_entity.type
_entity.pdbx_description
1 polymer ?
#
loop_
_entity_poly.entity_id
_entity_poly.type
_entity_poly.pdbx_seq_one_letter_code
_entity_poly.pdbx_strand_id
1 'polypeptide(L)'
;MTLRIVLRNSTVDNVSIYYSKFRVSNAEKMYLLEMGNLIGPQGWDAMRHADGQKFSTYDRDNDVSSYNCAEQYRGAWWYSDCHACNPNGLNLNGFHESYGDGIEWSIRDNTG
;
A
#
# COMPACT_ATOMS: atom_id res chain seq x y z
N MET A 1 0.41 18.80 1.23
CA MET A 1 -0.85 18.10 1.58
C MET A 1 -0.47 16.85 2.33
N THR A 2 -1.08 16.61 3.49
CA THR A 2 -0.89 15.39 4.28
C THR A 2 -1.85 14.31 3.79
N LEU A 3 -1.48 13.04 4.01
CA LEU A 3 -2.38 11.90 3.79
C LEU A 3 -2.77 11.33 5.14
N ARG A 4 -4.06 11.01 5.28
CA ARG A 4 -4.61 10.24 6.40
C ARG A 4 -5.23 8.96 5.85
N ILE A 5 -4.78 7.83 6.36
CA ILE A 5 -5.37 6.51 6.10
C ILE A 5 -6.08 6.08 7.37
N VAL A 6 -7.31 5.59 7.24
CA VAL A 6 -8.10 5.09 8.36
C VAL A 6 -8.40 3.62 8.12
N LEU A 7 -7.86 2.75 8.94
CA LEU A 7 -8.15 1.32 8.90
C LEU A 7 -9.15 0.98 10.00
N ARG A 8 -10.09 0.10 9.67
CA ARG A 8 -11.12 -0.42 10.57
C ARG A 8 -11.19 -1.91 10.36
N ASN A 9 -11.12 -2.66 11.45
CA ASN A 9 -11.41 -4.10 11.43
C ASN A 9 -12.91 -4.29 11.72
N SER A 10 -13.33 -5.55 11.91
CA SER A 10 -14.71 -5.89 12.29
C SER A 10 -15.03 -5.58 13.76
N THR A 11 -14.04 -5.19 14.58
CA THR A 11 -14.28 -4.60 15.91
C THR A 11 -14.52 -3.09 15.78
N VAL A 12 -14.88 -2.41 16.87
CA VAL A 12 -15.10 -0.94 16.85
C VAL A 12 -13.78 -0.18 16.73
N ASP A 13 -12.65 -0.88 16.76
CA ASP A 13 -11.33 -0.28 16.77
C ASP A 13 -10.96 0.29 15.39
N ASN A 14 -10.39 1.49 15.43
CA ASN A 14 -9.86 2.14 14.24
C ASN A 14 -8.47 2.69 14.52
N VAL A 15 -7.63 2.68 13.50
CA VAL A 15 -6.32 3.32 13.52
C VAL A 15 -6.27 4.38 12.43
N SER A 16 -5.73 5.54 12.77
CA SER A 16 -5.48 6.62 11.82
C SER A 16 -3.98 6.78 11.61
N ILE A 17 -3.53 6.57 10.38
CA ILE A 17 -2.12 6.63 9.98
C ILE A 17 -1.92 7.91 9.17
N TYR A 18 -0.88 8.67 9.50
CA TYR A 18 -0.63 9.99 8.93
C TYR A 18 0.73 10.07 8.25
N TYR A 19 0.76 10.68 7.06
CA TYR A 19 1.97 10.98 6.31
C TYR A 19 2.07 12.48 6.04
N SER A 20 3.28 13.02 6.14
CA SER A 20 3.51 14.48 6.04
C SER A 20 3.34 15.05 4.63
N LYS A 21 3.44 14.20 3.61
CA LYS A 21 3.29 14.58 2.19
C LYS A 21 2.62 13.44 1.43
N PHE A 22 1.76 13.81 0.49
CA PHE A 22 1.21 12.93 -0.53
C PHE A 22 1.05 13.70 -1.82
N ARG A 23 1.61 13.16 -2.90
CA ARG A 23 1.47 13.68 -4.25
C ARG A 23 1.50 12.53 -5.25
N VAL A 24 0.63 12.62 -6.24
CA VAL A 24 0.56 11.69 -7.36
C VAL A 24 0.85 12.48 -8.63
N SER A 25 1.75 11.97 -9.46
CA SER A 25 2.09 12.58 -10.74
C SER A 25 0.99 12.37 -11.79
N ASN A 26 1.16 12.97 -12.97
CA ASN A 26 0.25 12.76 -14.10
C ASN A 26 0.47 11.39 -14.79
N ALA A 27 -0.38 11.09 -15.78
CA ALA A 27 -0.34 9.84 -16.54
C ALA A 27 0.97 9.61 -17.31
N GLU A 28 1.61 10.68 -17.81
CA GLU A 28 2.90 10.61 -18.51
C GLU A 28 4.02 10.05 -17.62
N LYS A 29 3.90 10.26 -16.31
CA LYS A 29 4.80 9.70 -15.29
C LYS A 29 4.24 8.45 -14.62
N MET A 30 3.26 7.79 -15.24
CA MET A 30 2.62 6.58 -14.71
C MET A 30 2.10 6.77 -13.28
N TYR A 31 1.58 7.96 -12.99
CA TYR A 31 1.05 8.32 -11.67
C TYR A 31 2.04 8.11 -10.52
N LEU A 32 3.35 8.32 -10.75
CA LEU A 32 4.39 8.18 -9.72
C LEU A 32 4.00 8.82 -8.38
N LEU A 33 4.15 8.05 -7.30
CA LEU A 33 3.83 8.45 -5.93
C LEU A 33 5.03 9.12 -5.26
N GLU A 34 4.77 10.26 -4.61
CA GLU A 34 5.70 10.90 -3.70
C GLU A 34 5.07 11.03 -2.31
N MET A 35 5.64 10.31 -1.35
CA MET A 35 5.24 10.32 0.06
C MET A 35 6.19 11.16 0.90
N GLY A 36 5.69 11.60 2.06
CA GLY A 36 6.51 12.16 3.12
C GLY A 36 6.69 11.14 4.25
N ASN A 37 7.43 11.53 5.28
CA ASN A 37 7.63 10.69 6.46
C ASN A 37 6.29 10.32 7.12
N LEU A 38 6.23 9.09 7.66
CA LEU A 38 5.22 8.70 8.63
C LEU A 38 5.27 9.67 9.83
N ILE A 39 4.12 10.24 10.17
CA ILE A 39 3.91 11.05 11.38
C ILE A 39 3.49 10.15 12.54
N GLY A 40 2.75 9.08 12.26
CA GLY A 40 2.39 8.05 13.23
C GLY A 40 1.13 7.28 12.83
N PRO A 41 0.79 6.22 13.57
CA PRO A 41 1.54 5.65 14.70
C PRO A 41 2.83 4.94 14.28
N GLN A 42 3.84 4.90 15.16
CA GLN A 42 5.11 4.22 14.89
C GLN A 42 4.88 2.72 14.63
N GLY A 43 5.62 2.16 13.67
CA GLY A 43 5.49 0.76 13.26
C GLY A 43 4.43 0.50 12.18
N TRP A 44 3.64 1.51 11.82
CA TRP A 44 2.57 1.37 10.82
C TRP A 44 2.96 1.85 9.41
N ASP A 45 4.26 1.98 9.12
CA ASP A 45 4.74 2.54 7.86
C ASP A 45 4.74 1.54 6.69
N ALA A 46 3.57 1.10 6.26
CA ALA A 46 3.43 0.18 5.13
C ALA A 46 3.51 0.89 3.76
N MET A 47 3.39 2.22 3.70
CA MET A 47 3.54 3.00 2.46
C MET A 47 4.99 3.23 2.06
N ARG A 48 5.96 2.99 2.95
CA ARG A 48 7.38 3.23 2.65
C ARG A 48 7.85 2.55 1.36
N HIS A 49 7.36 1.35 1.09
CA HIS A 49 7.68 0.59 -0.12
C HIS A 49 7.01 1.13 -1.39
N ALA A 50 5.94 1.92 -1.24
CA ALA A 50 5.21 2.54 -2.34
C ALA A 50 5.79 3.92 -2.73
N ASP A 51 6.54 4.56 -1.83
CA ASP A 51 7.17 5.85 -2.12
C ASP A 51 8.14 5.74 -3.31
N GLY A 52 8.01 6.65 -4.26
CA GLY A 52 8.80 6.68 -5.50
C GLY A 52 8.38 5.65 -6.55
N GLN A 53 7.39 4.80 -6.28
CA GLN A 53 6.95 3.80 -7.26
C GLN A 53 5.91 4.37 -8.23
N LYS A 54 5.78 3.70 -9.38
CA LYS A 54 4.75 3.98 -10.39
C LYS A 54 3.52 3.12 -10.12
N PHE A 55 2.37 3.57 -10.60
CA PHE A 55 1.13 2.82 -10.40
C PHE A 55 1.03 1.67 -11.40
N SER A 56 0.77 0.47 -10.90
CA SER A 56 0.62 -0.75 -11.70
C SER A 56 -0.80 -1.32 -11.59
N THR A 57 -1.28 -1.88 -12.69
CA THR A 57 -2.54 -2.62 -12.82
C THR A 57 -2.29 -3.93 -13.55
N TYR A 58 -3.26 -4.85 -13.52
CA TYR A 58 -3.11 -6.17 -14.17
C TYR A 58 -2.76 -6.06 -15.67
N ASP A 59 -3.20 -5.00 -16.35
CA ASP A 59 -2.96 -4.73 -17.78
C ASP A 59 -1.81 -3.75 -18.03
N ARG A 60 -1.17 -3.23 -16.98
CA ARG A 60 -0.06 -2.29 -17.07
C ARG A 60 0.92 -2.46 -15.92
N ASP A 61 1.93 -3.27 -16.18
CA ASP A 61 3.02 -3.54 -15.26
C ASP A 61 4.07 -2.41 -15.30
N ASN A 62 4.14 -1.63 -14.22
CA ASN A 62 5.12 -0.58 -14.00
C ASN A 62 5.92 -0.79 -12.70
N ASP A 63 5.81 -1.97 -12.09
CA ASP A 63 6.47 -2.26 -10.82
C ASP A 63 7.94 -2.67 -11.04
N VAL A 64 8.67 -2.96 -9.97
CA VAL A 64 10.10 -3.31 -10.05
C VAL A 64 10.34 -4.81 -9.91
N SER A 65 9.26 -5.60 -9.79
CA SER A 65 9.37 -7.04 -9.65
C SER A 65 9.71 -7.70 -10.99
N SER A 66 10.00 -9.00 -10.93
CA SER A 66 10.23 -9.83 -12.12
C SER A 66 8.92 -10.40 -12.70
N TYR A 67 7.80 -10.20 -12.02
CA TYR A 67 6.46 -10.61 -12.40
C TYR A 67 5.45 -9.50 -12.06
N ASN A 68 4.27 -9.53 -12.68
CA ASN A 68 3.26 -8.49 -12.46
C ASN A 68 2.63 -8.61 -11.06
N CYS A 69 2.98 -7.68 -10.16
CA CYS A 69 2.46 -7.67 -8.79
C CYS A 69 0.93 -7.47 -8.76
N ALA A 70 0.39 -6.64 -9.66
CA ALA A 70 -1.03 -6.37 -9.71
C ALA A 70 -1.85 -7.62 -10.10
N GLU A 71 -1.31 -8.45 -10.99
CA GLU A 71 -1.92 -9.73 -11.35
C GLU A 71 -1.84 -10.74 -10.21
N GLN A 72 -0.68 -10.88 -9.58
CA GLN A 72 -0.43 -11.83 -8.49
C GLN A 72 -1.22 -11.51 -7.22
N TYR A 73 -1.24 -10.24 -6.80
CA TYR A 73 -1.85 -9.78 -5.55
C TYR A 73 -3.22 -9.11 -5.76
N ARG A 74 -3.82 -9.31 -6.94
CA ARG A 74 -5.23 -9.03 -7.23
C ARG A 74 -5.68 -7.61 -6.89
N GLY A 75 -4.83 -6.63 -7.21
CA GLY A 75 -5.07 -5.24 -6.87
C GLY A 75 -4.48 -4.26 -7.88
N ALA A 76 -4.48 -2.99 -7.49
CA ALA A 76 -3.88 -1.91 -8.26
C ALA A 76 -3.21 -0.94 -7.28
N TRP A 77 -1.90 -0.80 -7.40
CA TRP A 77 -1.11 -0.07 -6.41
C TRP A 77 0.20 0.45 -6.97
N TRP A 78 0.86 1.29 -6.17
CA TRP A 78 2.25 1.65 -6.34
C TRP A 78 3.14 0.51 -5.82
N TYR A 79 3.10 -0.62 -6.54
CA TYR A 79 3.85 -1.82 -6.19
C TYR A 79 5.37 -1.58 -6.37
N SER A 80 6.16 -2.16 -5.47
CA SER A 80 7.60 -2.36 -5.65
C SER A 80 7.89 -3.82 -5.99
N ASP A 81 8.30 -4.63 -5.02
CA ASP A 81 8.49 -6.09 -5.16
C ASP A 81 7.97 -6.82 -3.90
N CYS A 82 6.67 -6.97 -3.68
CA CYS A 82 5.57 -6.29 -4.38
C CYS A 82 4.93 -5.22 -3.50
N HIS A 83 4.56 -5.53 -2.26
CA HIS A 83 3.97 -4.55 -1.35
C HIS A 83 4.16 -4.87 0.13
N ALA A 84 4.04 -3.84 0.97
CA ALA A 84 3.79 -3.96 2.41
C ALA A 84 2.32 -3.66 2.78
N CYS A 85 1.55 -3.04 1.89
CA CYS A 85 0.11 -2.85 2.00
C CYS A 85 -0.58 -2.99 0.64
N ASN A 86 -1.81 -3.48 0.64
CA ASN A 86 -2.60 -3.69 -0.57
C ASN A 86 -4.05 -3.21 -0.36
N PRO A 87 -4.29 -1.92 -0.11
CA PRO A 87 -5.63 -1.44 0.26
C PRO A 87 -6.65 -1.54 -0.89
N ASN A 88 -6.18 -1.80 -2.11
CA ASN A 88 -6.99 -2.04 -3.31
C ASN A 88 -7.00 -3.52 -3.73
N GLY A 89 -6.64 -4.44 -2.82
CA GLY A 89 -6.75 -5.88 -3.02
C GLY A 89 -8.17 -6.41 -2.87
N LEU A 90 -8.32 -7.72 -2.85
CA LEU A 90 -9.60 -8.41 -2.68
C LEU A 90 -10.20 -8.10 -1.32
N ASN A 91 -11.51 -7.84 -1.29
CA ASN A 91 -12.25 -7.79 -0.04
C ASN A 91 -12.56 -9.20 0.45
N LEU A 92 -11.63 -9.79 1.22
CA LEU A 92 -11.75 -11.14 1.79
C LEU A 92 -12.39 -11.14 3.19
N ASN A 93 -12.78 -9.97 3.71
CA ASN A 93 -13.55 -9.79 4.93
C ASN A 93 -12.94 -10.44 6.20
N GLY A 94 -11.64 -10.28 6.40
CA GLY A 94 -10.93 -10.75 7.59
C GLY A 94 -9.87 -11.80 7.25
N PHE A 95 -9.71 -12.79 8.13
CA PHE A 95 -8.74 -13.88 7.92
C PHE A 95 -9.04 -14.64 6.63
N HIS A 96 -7.98 -14.93 5.89
CA HIS A 96 -8.00 -15.70 4.64
C HIS A 96 -6.73 -16.54 4.51
N GLU A 97 -6.78 -17.61 3.73
CA GLU A 97 -5.67 -18.56 3.55
C GLU A 97 -4.68 -18.13 2.43
N SER A 98 -5.12 -17.26 1.53
CA SER A 98 -4.31 -16.77 0.42
C SER A 98 -3.26 -15.77 0.90
N TYR A 99 -2.24 -15.55 0.09
CA TYR A 99 -1.10 -14.73 0.49
C TYR A 99 -1.16 -13.34 -0.14
N GLY A 100 -1.37 -12.32 0.69
CA GLY A 100 -1.18 -10.90 0.34
C GLY A 100 -2.17 -10.30 -0.66
N ASP A 101 -3.15 -11.07 -1.13
CA ASP A 101 -4.12 -10.66 -2.16
C ASP A 101 -5.36 -9.95 -1.61
N GLY A 102 -5.46 -9.81 -0.29
CA GLY A 102 -6.54 -9.09 0.40
C GLY A 102 -6.29 -7.59 0.59
N ILE A 103 -7.19 -6.95 1.35
CA ILE A 103 -7.00 -5.59 1.87
C ILE A 103 -6.02 -5.64 3.05
N GLU A 104 -4.73 -5.57 2.75
CA GLU A 104 -3.65 -5.80 3.73
C GLU A 104 -2.94 -4.53 4.19
N TRP A 105 -2.48 -4.54 5.45
CA TRP A 105 -1.57 -3.52 5.99
C TRP A 105 -0.56 -4.13 6.96
N SER A 106 0.70 -4.20 6.55
CA SER A 106 1.77 -4.73 7.42
C SER A 106 2.12 -3.74 8.52
N ILE A 107 2.17 -4.22 9.75
CA ILE A 107 2.77 -3.53 10.88
C ILE A 107 4.15 -4.14 11.15
N ARG A 108 5.15 -3.31 11.45
CA ARG A 108 6.48 -3.73 11.88
C ARG A 108 6.78 -3.08 13.22
N ASP A 109 6.77 -3.86 14.28
CA ASP A 109 7.30 -3.40 15.55
C ASP A 109 8.83 -3.30 15.43
N ASN A 110 9.42 -2.23 15.94
CA ASN A 110 10.88 -2.03 16.00
C ASN A 110 11.57 -3.00 17.01
N THR A 111 10.96 -4.12 17.35
CA THR A 111 11.61 -5.22 18.05
C THR A 111 12.33 -6.05 16.99
N GLY A 112 13.63 -5.76 16.81
CA GLY A 112 14.51 -6.56 15.98
C GLY A 112 14.59 -8.02 16.41
#